data_AF-A0A2N5P7F6-F1
#
_entry.id   AF-A0A2N5P7F6-F1
#
_cell.length_a   1.000
_cell.length_b   1.000
_cell.length_c   1.000
_cell.angle_alpha   90.00
_cell.angle_beta   90.00
_cell.angle_gamma   90.00
#
_symmetry.space_group_name_H-M   'P 1'
#
loop_
_entity.id
_entity.type
_entity.pdbx_description
1 polymer ?
#
loop_
_entity_poly.entity_id
_entity_poly.type
_entity_poly.pdbx_seq_one_letter_code
_entity_poly.pdbx_strand_id
1 'polypeptide(L)'
;MKKALLKKIPVVEAGIKDKQYMELCRQNYLLKVQKATVEHKRTLILNLYDAEDIKKEQYLPFCRIFFFSGDFITYFIRENRWSVKPLDILEAKKGNFISQIAIRTCKEKKSIKQFFHRADDAVDSIELIEIEQYKIKEEKALERKKRMTKDIEYLFRSVKPVTRKFEKWLEHEVLKESQYIFYQYSRKKMIDCTCSHCKSEYQLEKSIPRHNKEYICPICKRKSIFKANGKAGYFVDQAEAVKIEKASDGIILRHFEVRKSYAAHGMGKYTLSHQEDYRAVFHEKFRFYYPVYSCLVHKYVWKEKYIDPYFYYKYHMNYTIKVYQTVSDFMSCHQIAHIS
;
A
#
# COMPACT_ATOMS: atom_id res chain seq x y z
N MET A 1 -7.78 6.29 -27.34
CA MET A 1 -7.81 6.02 -28.79
C MET A 1 -8.47 4.67 -29.02
N LYS A 2 -9.40 4.55 -29.97
CA LYS A 2 -10.11 3.28 -30.24
C LYS A 2 -9.18 2.29 -30.94
N LYS A 3 -8.98 1.10 -30.33
CA LYS A 3 -8.16 -0.01 -30.87
C LYS A 3 -8.55 -0.39 -32.31
N ALA A 4 -9.85 -0.36 -32.63
CA ALA A 4 -10.36 -0.66 -33.97
C ALA A 4 -9.82 0.31 -35.04
N LEU A 5 -9.63 1.59 -34.70
CA LEU A 5 -9.09 2.60 -35.63
C LEU A 5 -7.59 2.38 -35.85
N LEU A 6 -6.84 2.08 -34.79
CA LEU A 6 -5.42 1.76 -34.87
C LEU A 6 -5.17 0.53 -35.74
N LYS A 7 -6.03 -0.50 -35.62
CA LYS A 7 -5.93 -1.73 -36.41
C LYS A 7 -6.17 -1.53 -37.91
N LYS A 8 -6.97 -0.52 -38.29
CA LYS A 8 -7.25 -0.16 -39.70
C LYS A 8 -6.09 0.55 -40.38
N ILE A 9 -5.08 1.02 -39.64
CA ILE A 9 -3.94 1.73 -40.23
C ILE A 9 -3.13 0.71 -41.04
N PRO A 10 -2.91 0.95 -42.35
CA PRO A 10 -2.15 0.06 -43.21
C PRO A 10 -0.78 -0.25 -42.60
N VAL A 11 -0.39 -1.52 -42.69
CA VAL A 11 0.92 -1.98 -42.27
C VAL A 11 1.92 -1.51 -43.32
N VAL A 12 3.02 -0.88 -42.89
CA VAL A 12 4.18 -0.71 -43.76
C VAL A 12 4.85 -2.07 -43.85
N GLU A 13 4.98 -2.67 -45.02
CA GLU A 13 5.69 -3.94 -45.12
C GLU A 13 7.21 -3.72 -45.16
N ALA A 14 7.95 -4.73 -44.71
CA ALA A 14 9.37 -4.83 -45.04
C ALA A 14 9.54 -5.16 -46.54
N GLY A 15 10.74 -4.98 -47.09
CA GLY A 15 10.99 -5.33 -48.48
C GLY A 15 12.44 -5.71 -48.75
N ILE A 16 12.79 -5.85 -50.03
CA ILE A 16 14.11 -6.34 -50.48
C ILE A 16 15.26 -5.52 -49.88
N LYS A 17 15.14 -4.20 -49.83
CA LYS A 17 16.17 -3.32 -49.24
C LYS A 17 16.34 -3.53 -47.73
N ASP A 18 15.26 -3.92 -47.05
CA ASP A 18 15.31 -4.23 -45.62
C ASP A 18 15.96 -5.60 -45.39
N LYS A 19 15.68 -6.60 -46.25
CA LYS A 19 16.37 -7.90 -46.25
C LYS A 19 17.89 -7.74 -46.40
N GLN A 20 18.33 -7.03 -47.43
CA GLN A 20 19.75 -6.72 -47.67
C GLN A 20 20.40 -6.01 -46.48
N TYR A 21 19.69 -5.05 -45.87
CA TYR A 21 20.20 -4.34 -44.69
C TYR A 21 20.37 -5.26 -43.49
N MET A 22 19.39 -6.14 -43.22
CA MET A 22 19.42 -7.06 -42.08
C MET A 22 20.51 -8.13 -42.23
N GLU A 23 20.80 -8.58 -43.45
CA GLU A 23 21.93 -9.48 -43.74
C GLU A 23 23.29 -8.83 -43.42
N LEU A 24 23.41 -7.51 -43.60
CA LEU A 24 24.64 -6.76 -43.32
C LEU A 24 24.80 -6.38 -41.85
N CYS A 25 23.74 -5.89 -41.20
CA CYS A 25 23.84 -5.32 -39.85
C CYS A 25 23.86 -6.39 -38.73
N ARG A 26 23.49 -7.64 -39.05
CA ARG A 26 23.48 -8.79 -38.12
C ARG A 26 22.68 -8.56 -36.83
N GLN A 27 21.66 -7.71 -36.92
CA GLN A 27 20.69 -7.49 -35.84
C GLN A 27 19.52 -8.47 -36.01
N ASN A 28 18.84 -8.81 -34.90
CA ASN A 28 17.76 -9.79 -34.95
C ASN A 28 16.40 -9.17 -35.23
N TYR A 29 16.27 -7.85 -35.09
CA TYR A 29 15.00 -7.16 -35.28
C TYR A 29 15.17 -5.88 -36.09
N LEU A 30 14.21 -5.62 -36.98
CA LEU A 30 14.11 -4.36 -37.70
C LEU A 30 12.97 -3.53 -37.11
N LEU A 31 13.19 -2.24 -36.92
CA LEU A 31 12.17 -1.28 -36.59
C LEU A 31 11.94 -0.30 -37.74
N LYS A 32 10.70 -0.26 -38.25
CA LYS A 32 10.25 0.73 -39.25
C LYS A 32 9.28 1.73 -38.64
N VAL A 33 9.48 3.00 -38.97
CA VAL A 33 8.69 4.10 -38.39
C VAL A 33 7.64 4.60 -39.38
N GLN A 34 6.40 4.68 -38.91
CA GLN A 34 5.26 5.23 -39.64
C GLN A 34 4.62 6.34 -38.80
N LYS A 35 4.13 7.39 -39.45
CA LYS A 35 3.38 8.47 -38.81
C LYS A 35 1.98 8.50 -39.40
N ALA A 36 0.97 8.72 -38.56
CA ALA A 36 -0.41 8.90 -38.99
C ALA A 36 -1.11 9.94 -38.11
N THR A 37 -2.24 10.45 -38.59
CA THR A 37 -3.16 11.25 -37.77
C THR A 37 -4.43 10.42 -37.59
N VAL A 38 -4.79 10.12 -36.33
CA VAL A 38 -5.94 9.28 -35.98
C VAL A 38 -6.78 10.05 -34.97
N GLU A 39 -8.07 10.27 -35.24
CA GLU A 39 -8.95 11.08 -34.36
C GLU A 39 -8.31 12.44 -34.01
N HIS A 40 -7.78 13.16 -35.01
CA HIS A 40 -7.07 14.44 -34.85
C HIS A 40 -5.81 14.40 -33.97
N LYS A 41 -5.29 13.21 -33.67
CA LYS A 41 -4.09 13.02 -32.85
C LYS A 41 -2.94 12.49 -33.70
N ARG A 42 -1.80 13.19 -33.64
CA ARG A 42 -0.54 12.70 -34.19
C ARG A 42 -0.18 11.38 -33.50
N THR A 43 0.02 10.35 -34.31
CA THR A 43 0.32 8.99 -33.86
C THR A 43 1.64 8.54 -34.47
N LEU A 44 2.59 8.13 -33.62
CA LEU A 44 3.81 7.46 -34.04
C LEU A 44 3.57 5.95 -33.98
N ILE A 45 3.91 5.25 -35.05
CA ILE A 45 3.71 3.82 -35.20
C ILE A 45 5.07 3.19 -35.45
N LEU A 46 5.43 2.26 -34.59
CA LEU A 46 6.67 1.52 -34.64
C LEU A 46 6.34 0.08 -35.03
N ASN A 47 6.78 -0.34 -36.21
CA ASN A 47 6.55 -1.69 -36.72
C ASN A 47 7.82 -2.51 -36.52
N LEU A 48 7.71 -3.61 -35.78
CA LEU A 48 8.83 -4.50 -35.44
C LEU A 48 8.73 -5.81 -36.23
N TYR A 49 9.83 -6.17 -36.88
CA TYR A 49 9.97 -7.37 -37.70
C TYR A 49 11.07 -8.26 -37.13
N ASP A 50 10.89 -9.56 -37.29
CA ASP A 50 11.91 -10.55 -36.99
C ASP A 50 12.83 -10.69 -38.22
N ALA A 51 14.15 -10.67 -38.01
CA ALA A 51 15.10 -10.81 -39.11
C ALA A 51 14.95 -12.17 -39.81
N GLU A 52 14.60 -13.23 -39.07
CA GLU A 52 14.38 -14.56 -39.64
C GLU A 52 13.14 -14.61 -40.53
N ASP A 53 12.08 -13.89 -40.16
CA ASP A 53 10.89 -13.74 -40.99
C ASP A 53 11.23 -12.99 -42.28
N ILE A 54 12.00 -11.89 -42.20
CA ILE A 54 12.44 -11.11 -43.37
C ILE A 54 13.30 -11.97 -44.32
N LYS A 55 14.23 -12.77 -43.80
CA LYS A 55 15.06 -13.69 -44.62
C LYS A 55 14.22 -14.71 -45.39
N LYS A 56 13.14 -15.19 -44.75
CA LYS A 56 12.12 -16.10 -45.34
C LYS A 56 11.08 -15.37 -46.19
N GLU A 57 11.30 -14.09 -46.50
CA GLU A 57 10.42 -13.27 -47.33
C GLU A 57 9.02 -13.06 -46.73
N GLN A 58 8.92 -13.17 -45.41
CA GLN A 58 7.73 -12.82 -44.63
C GLN A 58 7.87 -11.38 -44.12
N TYR A 59 7.21 -10.46 -44.81
CA TYR A 59 7.40 -9.01 -44.60
C TYR A 59 6.39 -8.35 -43.66
N LEU A 60 5.63 -9.14 -42.91
CA LEU A 60 4.71 -8.63 -41.90
C LEU A 60 5.41 -8.43 -40.55
N PRO A 61 5.15 -7.31 -39.83
CA PRO A 61 5.69 -7.15 -38.50
C PRO A 61 5.03 -8.15 -37.55
N PHE A 62 5.77 -8.63 -36.56
CA PHE A 62 5.17 -9.44 -35.48
C PHE A 62 4.48 -8.55 -34.44
N CYS A 63 4.91 -7.29 -34.32
CA CYS A 63 4.45 -6.35 -33.30
C CYS A 63 4.37 -4.92 -33.84
N ARG A 64 3.34 -4.17 -33.43
CA ARG A 64 3.17 -2.73 -33.71
C ARG A 64 2.96 -1.97 -32.41
N ILE A 65 3.76 -0.93 -32.17
CA ILE A 65 3.62 -0.05 -31.00
C ILE A 65 3.11 1.31 -31.49
N PHE A 66 2.03 1.78 -30.89
CA PHE A 66 1.38 3.04 -31.22
C PHE A 66 1.57 4.01 -30.06
N PHE A 67 2.16 5.17 -30.31
CA PHE A 67 2.21 6.28 -29.37
C PHE A 67 1.27 7.40 -29.81
N PHE A 68 0.51 7.94 -28.86
CA PHE A 68 -0.43 9.04 -29.10
C PHE A 68 -0.73 9.77 -27.79
N SER A 69 -0.80 11.11 -27.81
CA SER A 69 -1.29 11.92 -26.68
C SER A 69 -0.74 11.54 -25.30
N GLY A 70 0.58 11.31 -25.17
CA GLY A 70 1.18 10.88 -23.90
C GLY A 70 0.79 9.47 -23.45
N ASP A 71 0.40 8.60 -24.39
CA ASP A 71 0.05 7.22 -24.13
C ASP A 71 0.67 6.30 -25.19
N PHE A 72 0.71 5.01 -24.90
CA PHE A 72 1.08 3.99 -25.86
C PHE A 72 0.26 2.71 -25.72
N ILE A 73 0.18 1.96 -26.81
CA ILE A 73 -0.34 0.61 -26.80
C ILE A 73 0.36 -0.25 -27.85
N THR A 74 0.53 -1.51 -27.54
CA THR A 74 1.22 -2.49 -28.38
C THR A 74 0.22 -3.51 -28.91
N TYR A 75 0.33 -3.87 -30.18
CA TYR A 75 -0.48 -4.89 -30.84
C TYR A 75 0.42 -6.01 -31.38
N PHE A 76 0.21 -7.22 -30.87
CA PHE A 76 0.86 -8.43 -31.39
C PHE A 76 0.01 -9.00 -32.51
N ILE A 77 0.55 -8.99 -33.73
CA ILE A 77 -0.21 -9.31 -34.93
C ILE A 77 -0.60 -10.78 -34.96
N ARG A 78 0.37 -11.69 -34.76
CA ARG A 78 0.16 -13.15 -34.76
C ARG A 78 -0.83 -13.60 -33.67
N GLU A 79 -0.79 -12.95 -32.51
CA GLU A 79 -1.64 -13.27 -31.36
C GLU A 79 -3.01 -12.55 -31.41
N ASN A 80 -3.21 -11.62 -32.36
CA ASN A 80 -4.36 -10.70 -32.38
C ASN A 80 -4.62 -10.05 -31.00
N ARG A 81 -3.55 -9.70 -30.28
CA ARG A 81 -3.61 -9.32 -28.87
C ARG A 81 -3.08 -7.92 -28.63
N TRP A 82 -3.81 -7.14 -27.84
CA TRP A 82 -3.36 -5.84 -27.36
C TRP A 82 -2.64 -5.95 -26.03
N SER A 83 -1.65 -5.10 -25.82
CA SER A 83 -0.83 -5.05 -24.62
C SER A 83 -0.46 -3.60 -24.30
N VAL A 84 -0.27 -3.33 -23.03
CA VAL A 84 0.35 -2.08 -22.55
C VAL A 84 1.73 -2.35 -21.98
N LYS A 85 2.35 -3.48 -22.31
CA LYS A 85 3.69 -3.84 -21.81
C LYS A 85 4.77 -3.07 -22.58
N PRO A 86 5.75 -2.46 -21.87
CA PRO A 86 6.92 -1.85 -22.49
C PRO A 86 7.82 -2.90 -23.18
N LEU A 87 8.79 -2.40 -23.96
CA LEU A 87 9.70 -3.20 -24.79
C LEU A 87 10.59 -4.15 -23.98
N ASP A 88 11.02 -3.74 -22.80
CA ASP A 88 11.86 -4.51 -21.86
C ASP A 88 11.17 -5.78 -21.34
N ILE A 89 9.84 -5.75 -21.16
CA ILE A 89 9.09 -6.95 -20.80
C ILE A 89 9.07 -7.95 -21.98
N LEU A 90 9.30 -7.48 -23.21
CA LEU A 90 9.50 -8.35 -24.38
C LEU A 90 10.94 -8.88 -24.43
N GLU A 91 11.92 -8.10 -24.00
CA GLU A 91 13.30 -8.51 -23.79
C GLU A 91 13.41 -9.65 -22.77
N ALA A 92 12.77 -9.54 -21.60
CA ALA A 92 12.74 -10.62 -20.62
C ALA A 92 12.19 -11.97 -21.15
N LYS A 93 11.39 -11.95 -22.21
CA LYS A 93 10.85 -13.16 -22.86
C LYS A 93 11.67 -13.71 -24.02
N LYS A 94 12.49 -12.87 -24.64
CA LYS A 94 13.21 -13.18 -25.88
C LYS A 94 14.74 -13.08 -25.74
N GLY A 95 15.27 -12.85 -24.53
CA GLY A 95 16.68 -12.47 -24.32
C GLY A 95 16.90 -11.00 -24.70
N ASN A 96 18.16 -10.54 -24.80
CA ASN A 96 18.57 -9.16 -25.10
C ASN A 96 18.00 -8.62 -26.44
N PHE A 97 16.69 -8.33 -26.46
CA PHE A 97 15.88 -8.00 -27.61
C PHE A 97 16.07 -6.54 -28.02
N ILE A 98 16.18 -5.63 -27.06
CA ILE A 98 16.20 -4.19 -27.31
C ILE A 98 17.51 -3.80 -27.99
N SER A 99 18.64 -4.30 -27.46
CA SER A 99 19.96 -4.08 -28.05
C SER A 99 20.12 -4.71 -29.44
N GLN A 100 19.17 -5.57 -29.83
CA GLN A 100 19.14 -6.25 -31.12
C GLN A 100 18.21 -5.59 -32.16
N ILE A 101 17.68 -4.40 -31.87
CA ILE A 101 16.80 -3.65 -32.79
C ILE A 101 17.63 -2.72 -33.66
N ALA A 102 17.52 -2.89 -34.98
CA ALA A 102 18.07 -1.98 -35.97
C ALA A 102 17.01 -0.98 -36.47
N ILE A 103 17.42 0.28 -36.68
CA ILE A 103 16.67 1.27 -37.46
C ILE A 103 17.49 1.60 -38.69
N ARG A 104 16.94 1.34 -39.88
CA ARG A 104 17.69 1.43 -41.13
C ARG A 104 18.07 2.86 -41.52
N THR A 105 17.19 3.85 -41.29
CA THR A 105 17.41 5.21 -41.82
C THR A 105 17.51 6.29 -40.75
N CYS A 106 18.37 7.28 -40.97
CA CYS A 106 18.45 8.48 -40.12
C CYS A 106 17.13 9.26 -40.09
N LYS A 107 16.34 9.22 -41.17
CA LYS A 107 15.00 9.85 -41.24
C LYS A 107 14.02 9.23 -40.24
N GLU A 108 14.09 7.91 -40.03
CA GLU A 108 13.28 7.19 -39.04
C GLU A 108 13.72 7.53 -37.61
N LYS A 109 15.03 7.53 -37.33
CA LYS A 109 15.59 7.97 -36.03
C LYS A 109 15.15 9.40 -35.70
N LYS A 110 15.35 10.35 -36.64
CA LYS A 110 14.91 11.74 -36.48
C LYS A 110 13.40 11.85 -36.28
N SER A 111 12.62 10.99 -36.94
CA SER A 111 11.16 10.97 -36.81
C SER A 111 10.67 10.59 -35.42
N ILE A 112 11.38 9.67 -34.73
CA ILE A 112 11.12 9.28 -33.34
C ILE A 112 11.45 10.45 -32.41
N LYS A 113 12.67 11.00 -32.50
CA LYS A 113 13.11 12.13 -31.67
C LYS A 113 12.19 13.35 -31.78
N GLN A 114 11.80 13.71 -33.00
CA GLN A 114 10.83 14.79 -33.27
C GLN A 114 9.41 14.53 -32.77
N PHE A 115 9.02 13.27 -32.57
CA PHE A 115 7.71 12.95 -32.01
C PHE A 115 7.70 13.17 -30.49
N PHE A 116 8.79 12.81 -29.82
CA PHE A 116 8.95 12.98 -28.37
C PHE A 116 9.56 14.33 -27.96
N HIS A 117 9.70 15.27 -28.90
CA HIS A 117 10.27 16.60 -28.66
C HIS A 117 11.67 16.57 -27.98
N ARG A 118 12.49 15.57 -28.32
CA ARG A 118 13.87 15.46 -27.86
C ARG A 118 14.84 16.01 -28.90
N ALA A 119 15.62 17.01 -28.51
CA ALA A 119 16.67 17.61 -29.33
C ALA A 119 18.06 17.00 -29.05
N ASP A 120 18.20 16.22 -27.97
CA ASP A 120 19.47 15.63 -27.58
C ASP A 120 19.85 14.46 -28.50
N ASP A 121 21.04 14.56 -29.09
CA ASP A 121 21.56 13.53 -29.96
C ASP A 121 22.29 12.39 -29.25
N ALA A 122 22.61 12.54 -27.95
CA ALA A 122 23.29 11.54 -27.14
C ALA A 122 22.42 10.29 -26.88
N VAL A 123 21.10 10.45 -26.77
CA VAL A 123 20.18 9.33 -26.50
C VAL A 123 19.83 8.61 -27.81
N ASP A 124 20.05 7.29 -27.86
CA ASP A 124 19.66 6.47 -29.00
C ASP A 124 18.12 6.43 -29.14
N SER A 125 17.64 6.27 -30.37
CA SER A 125 16.19 6.29 -30.63
C SER A 125 15.44 5.12 -29.98
N ILE A 126 16.10 3.97 -29.80
CA ILE A 126 15.52 2.80 -29.14
C ILE A 126 15.43 3.04 -27.62
N GLU A 127 16.50 3.54 -27.02
CA GLU A 127 16.53 3.95 -25.61
C GLU A 127 15.45 5.00 -25.31
N LEU A 128 15.28 5.99 -26.20
CA LEU A 128 14.23 7.00 -26.06
C LEU A 128 12.81 6.40 -26.04
N ILE A 129 12.55 5.37 -26.87
CA ILE A 129 11.24 4.69 -26.89
C ILE A 129 10.97 4.04 -25.54
N GLU A 130 11.97 3.37 -24.96
CA GLU A 130 11.87 2.73 -23.65
C GLU A 130 11.61 3.76 -22.55
N ILE A 131 12.41 4.83 -22.49
CA ILE A 131 12.26 5.93 -21.52
C ILE A 131 10.83 6.49 -21.56
N GLU A 132 10.28 6.76 -22.75
CA GLU A 132 8.95 7.35 -22.87
C GLU A 132 7.83 6.34 -22.53
N GLN A 133 8.00 5.04 -22.80
CA GLN A 133 7.06 4.02 -22.30
C GLN A 133 7.04 3.95 -20.77
N TYR A 134 8.22 3.99 -20.14
CA TYR A 134 8.36 3.98 -18.69
C TYR A 134 7.77 5.22 -18.04
N LYS A 135 8.07 6.40 -18.58
CA LYS A 135 7.50 7.67 -18.13
C LYS A 135 5.95 7.63 -18.13
N ILE A 136 5.34 7.19 -19.22
CA ILE A 136 3.87 7.06 -19.33
C ILE A 136 3.33 6.08 -18.28
N LYS A 137 4.03 4.99 -18.02
CA LYS A 137 3.65 3.99 -17.00
C LYS A 137 3.69 4.56 -15.60
N GLU A 138 4.75 5.26 -15.26
CA GLU A 138 4.93 5.89 -13.95
C GLU A 138 3.89 6.97 -13.70
N GLU A 139 3.63 7.82 -14.68
CA GLU A 139 2.58 8.85 -14.62
C GLU A 139 1.20 8.20 -14.35
N LYS A 140 0.83 7.17 -15.11
CA LYS A 140 -0.42 6.43 -14.89
C LYS A 140 -0.47 5.72 -13.54
N ALA A 141 0.64 5.14 -13.09
CA ALA A 141 0.70 4.51 -11.77
C ALA A 141 0.53 5.55 -10.65
N LEU A 142 1.12 6.73 -10.80
CA LEU A 142 0.96 7.85 -9.88
C LEU A 142 -0.47 8.37 -9.84
N GLU A 143 -1.12 8.54 -11.00
CA GLU A 143 -2.53 8.93 -11.09
C GLU A 143 -3.46 7.91 -10.41
N ARG A 144 -3.22 6.61 -10.63
CA ARG A 144 -3.97 5.54 -9.95
C ARG A 144 -3.77 5.59 -8.44
N LYS A 145 -2.52 5.76 -7.98
CA LYS A 145 -2.22 5.94 -6.55
C LYS A 145 -2.97 7.15 -5.97
N LYS A 146 -2.95 8.31 -6.66
CA LYS A 146 -3.67 9.52 -6.25
C LYS A 146 -5.18 9.28 -6.15
N ARG A 147 -5.78 8.59 -7.13
CA ARG A 147 -7.20 8.24 -7.13
C ARG A 147 -7.55 7.33 -5.95
N MET A 148 -6.80 6.24 -5.78
CA MET A 148 -7.00 5.30 -4.68
C MET A 148 -6.88 5.97 -3.31
N THR A 149 -5.91 6.87 -3.13
CA THR A 149 -5.80 7.66 -1.88
C THR A 149 -7.05 8.51 -1.65
N LYS A 150 -7.57 9.20 -2.68
CA LYS A 150 -8.79 10.00 -2.56
C LYS A 150 -10.02 9.16 -2.22
N ASP A 151 -10.14 7.97 -2.81
CA ASP A 151 -11.24 7.05 -2.55
C ASP A 151 -11.23 6.59 -1.08
N ILE A 152 -10.04 6.27 -0.54
CA ILE A 152 -9.88 5.91 0.87
C ILE A 152 -10.12 7.10 1.81
N GLU A 153 -9.64 8.30 1.46
CA GLU A 153 -9.93 9.52 2.22
C GLU A 153 -11.44 9.81 2.25
N TYR A 154 -12.15 9.56 1.16
CA TYR A 154 -13.61 9.67 1.10
C TYR A 154 -14.29 8.64 2.02
N LEU A 155 -13.87 7.37 1.94
CA LEU A 155 -14.38 6.28 2.79
C LEU A 155 -14.30 6.61 4.29
N PHE A 156 -13.19 7.25 4.70
CA PHE A 156 -12.94 7.57 6.09
C PHE A 156 -13.29 9.00 6.51
N ARG A 157 -13.92 9.79 5.62
CA ARG A 157 -14.29 11.18 5.89
C ARG A 157 -15.23 11.33 7.09
N SER A 158 -16.13 10.37 7.30
CA SER A 158 -17.10 10.38 8.41
C SER A 158 -16.53 9.86 9.73
N VAL A 159 -15.34 9.25 9.72
CA VAL A 159 -14.71 8.68 10.91
C VAL A 159 -14.22 9.81 11.81
N LYS A 160 -14.84 9.94 12.99
CA LYS A 160 -14.50 10.99 13.94
C LYS A 160 -13.13 10.71 14.58
N PRO A 161 -12.35 11.75 14.91
CA PRO A 161 -11.16 11.60 15.74
C PRO A 161 -11.45 10.90 17.06
N VAL A 162 -10.39 10.37 17.69
CA VAL A 162 -10.49 9.88 19.07
C VAL A 162 -10.91 11.05 19.97
N THR A 163 -11.88 10.80 20.85
CA THR A 163 -12.39 11.80 21.79
C THR A 163 -11.81 11.57 23.17
N ARG A 164 -11.75 12.61 24.00
CA ARG A 164 -11.35 12.49 25.41
C ARG A 164 -12.20 11.49 26.20
N LYS A 165 -13.48 11.33 25.84
CA LYS A 165 -14.34 10.29 26.45
C LYS A 165 -13.83 8.89 26.12
N PHE A 166 -13.42 8.66 24.87
CA PHE A 166 -12.83 7.38 24.47
C PHE A 166 -11.47 7.15 25.14
N GLU A 167 -10.61 8.17 25.23
CA GLU A 167 -9.33 8.06 25.95
C GLU A 167 -9.52 7.66 27.41
N LYS A 168 -10.49 8.27 28.11
CA LYS A 168 -10.84 7.87 29.49
C LYS A 168 -11.33 6.43 29.57
N TRP A 169 -12.09 5.97 28.58
CA TRP A 169 -12.55 4.58 28.52
C TRP A 169 -11.36 3.62 28.29
N LEU A 170 -10.42 3.96 27.40
CA LEU A 170 -9.17 3.21 27.23
C LEU A 170 -8.40 3.11 28.56
N GLU A 171 -8.30 4.23 29.27
CA GLU A 171 -7.55 4.32 30.52
C GLU A 171 -8.18 3.52 31.67
N HIS A 172 -9.51 3.59 31.81
CA HIS A 172 -10.21 3.08 33.00
C HIS A 172 -10.85 1.71 32.82
N GLU A 173 -11.21 1.35 31.58
CA GLU A 173 -11.87 0.07 31.28
C GLU A 173 -10.92 -0.90 30.57
N VAL A 174 -10.21 -0.45 29.54
CA VAL A 174 -9.29 -1.32 28.78
C VAL A 174 -8.05 -1.63 29.61
N LEU A 175 -7.47 -0.62 30.26
CA LEU A 175 -6.32 -0.75 31.15
C LEU A 175 -6.72 -0.80 32.63
N LYS A 176 -7.90 -1.35 32.95
CA LYS A 176 -8.42 -1.42 34.32
C LYS A 176 -7.49 -2.14 35.29
N GLU A 177 -6.69 -3.11 34.84
CA GLU A 177 -5.72 -3.83 35.68
C GLU A 177 -4.39 -3.06 35.86
N SER A 178 -4.15 -2.00 35.08
CA SER A 178 -2.97 -1.12 35.20
C SER A 178 -3.17 -0.10 36.32
N GLN A 179 -3.19 -0.61 37.56
CA GLN A 179 -3.39 0.19 38.77
C GLN A 179 -2.39 -0.19 39.84
N TYR A 180 -1.74 0.82 40.41
CA TYR A 180 -0.60 0.63 41.29
C TYR A 180 -0.65 1.58 42.47
N ILE A 181 -0.01 1.16 43.56
CA ILE A 181 0.27 2.02 44.70
C ILE A 181 1.78 2.13 44.84
N PHE A 182 2.30 3.33 44.63
CA PHE A 182 3.72 3.61 44.72
C PHE A 182 4.10 3.99 46.13
N TYR A 183 5.24 3.49 46.60
CA TYR A 183 5.77 3.81 47.92
C TYR A 183 7.30 3.88 47.90
N GLN A 184 7.88 4.62 48.84
CA GLN A 184 9.32 4.66 49.04
C GLN A 184 9.69 3.91 50.32
N TYR A 185 10.74 3.08 50.25
CA TYR A 185 11.24 2.40 51.45
C TYR A 185 11.73 3.44 52.46
N SER A 186 11.23 3.32 53.69
CA SER A 186 11.59 4.19 54.80
C SER A 186 11.79 3.38 56.08
N ARG A 187 12.63 3.89 56.99
CA ARG A 187 12.75 3.35 58.36
C ARG A 187 11.60 3.79 59.26
N LYS A 188 10.79 4.78 58.84
CA LYS A 188 9.61 5.26 59.56
C LYS A 188 8.56 4.16 59.73
N LYS A 189 7.78 4.24 60.82
CA LYS A 189 6.64 3.32 61.08
C LYS A 189 5.55 3.45 60.02
N MET A 190 5.31 4.68 59.56
CA MET A 190 4.36 5.03 58.50
C MET A 190 5.12 5.37 57.21
N ILE A 191 4.61 4.89 56.08
CA ILE A 191 5.19 5.07 54.75
C ILE A 191 4.20 5.79 53.84
N ASP A 192 4.69 6.84 53.18
CA ASP A 192 3.94 7.59 52.19
C ASP A 192 3.70 6.73 50.93
N CYS A 193 2.43 6.69 50.53
CA CYS A 193 1.92 5.92 49.41
C CYS A 193 1.12 6.82 48.48
N THR A 194 1.26 6.61 47.17
CA THR A 194 0.50 7.33 46.13
C THR A 194 -0.25 6.34 45.26
N CYS A 195 -1.57 6.48 45.16
CA CYS A 195 -2.37 5.66 44.24
C CYS A 195 -2.25 6.20 42.81
N SER A 196 -1.87 5.36 41.85
CA SER A 196 -1.79 5.78 40.45
C SER A 196 -3.16 6.09 39.85
N HIS A 197 -4.25 5.52 40.35
CA HIS A 197 -5.60 5.75 39.85
C HIS A 197 -6.22 7.05 40.37
N CYS A 198 -6.45 7.18 41.68
CA CYS A 198 -7.13 8.36 42.25
C CYS A 198 -6.20 9.51 42.60
N LYS A 199 -4.89 9.33 42.43
CA LYS A 199 -3.83 10.32 42.70
C LYS A 199 -3.71 10.76 44.16
N SER A 200 -4.49 10.17 45.07
CA SER A 200 -4.42 10.48 46.50
C SER A 200 -3.10 9.99 47.09
N GLU A 201 -2.54 10.83 47.95
CA GLU A 201 -1.40 10.53 48.81
C GLU A 201 -1.91 10.20 50.22
N TYR A 202 -1.41 9.12 50.80
CA TYR A 202 -1.80 8.66 52.13
C TYR A 202 -0.70 7.82 52.75
N GLN A 203 -0.77 7.59 54.06
CA GLN A 203 0.21 6.78 54.77
C GLN A 203 -0.34 5.40 55.12
N LEU A 204 0.51 4.40 55.03
CA LEU A 204 0.25 3.03 55.50
C LEU A 204 1.32 2.60 56.49
N GLU A 205 0.98 1.67 57.39
CA GLU A 205 1.98 1.01 58.22
C GLU A 205 2.99 0.26 57.35
N LYS A 206 4.27 0.34 57.69
CA LYS A 206 5.39 -0.27 56.94
C LYS A 206 5.23 -1.77 56.66
N SER A 207 4.51 -2.51 57.50
CA SER A 207 4.25 -3.95 57.36
C SER A 207 3.36 -4.30 56.16
N ILE A 208 2.57 -3.34 55.67
CA ILE A 208 1.56 -3.51 54.62
C ILE A 208 2.16 -3.49 53.21
N PRO A 209 2.86 -2.43 52.75
CA PRO A 209 3.32 -2.36 51.37
C PRO A 209 4.45 -3.36 51.11
N ARG A 210 4.20 -4.30 50.19
CA ARG A 210 5.19 -5.26 49.70
C ARG A 210 5.24 -5.21 48.17
N HIS A 211 6.42 -4.98 47.60
CA HIS A 211 6.60 -4.86 46.15
C HIS A 211 5.96 -6.04 45.40
N ASN A 212 5.20 -5.73 44.34
CA ASN A 212 4.41 -6.64 43.51
C ASN A 212 3.31 -7.45 44.24
N LYS A 213 2.87 -7.02 45.42
CA LYS A 213 1.69 -7.60 46.08
C LYS A 213 0.45 -6.76 45.83
N GLU A 214 -0.68 -7.44 45.71
CA GLU A 214 -1.99 -6.83 45.52
C GLU A 214 -2.48 -6.17 46.82
N TYR A 215 -3.25 -5.11 46.67
CA TYR A 215 -3.88 -4.36 47.75
C TYR A 215 -5.10 -3.59 47.24
N ILE A 216 -5.96 -3.17 48.15
CA ILE A 216 -7.12 -2.34 47.82
C ILE A 216 -6.83 -0.92 48.29
N CYS A 217 -6.81 0.05 47.38
CA CYS A 217 -6.60 1.44 47.76
C CYS A 217 -7.68 1.88 48.79
N PRO A 218 -7.30 2.43 49.95
CA PRO A 218 -8.26 2.78 50.99
C PRO A 218 -9.16 3.94 50.58
N ILE A 219 -8.74 4.77 49.61
CA ILE A 219 -9.49 5.93 49.12
C ILE A 219 -10.47 5.53 48.01
N CYS A 220 -9.97 5.01 46.88
CA CYS A 220 -10.81 4.72 45.71
C CYS A 220 -11.33 3.28 45.63
N LYS A 221 -10.95 2.43 46.59
CA LYS A 221 -11.37 1.03 46.72
C LYS A 221 -11.05 0.13 45.53
N ARG A 222 -10.20 0.58 44.61
CA ARG A 222 -9.76 -0.25 43.50
C ARG A 222 -8.61 -1.17 43.90
N LYS A 223 -8.62 -2.38 43.33
CA LYS A 223 -7.54 -3.34 43.41
C LYS A 223 -6.31 -2.78 42.69
N SER A 224 -5.15 -2.87 43.31
CA SER A 224 -3.90 -2.28 42.82
C SER A 224 -2.70 -3.11 43.25
N ILE A 225 -1.58 -2.97 42.55
CA ILE A 225 -0.33 -3.67 42.88
C ILE A 225 0.66 -2.67 43.49
N PHE A 226 1.29 -3.03 44.61
CA PHE A 226 2.33 -2.19 45.21
C PHE A 226 3.59 -2.14 44.35
N LYS A 227 4.12 -0.94 44.12
CA LYS A 227 5.38 -0.69 43.40
C LYS A 227 6.31 0.15 44.25
N ALA A 228 7.33 -0.48 44.82
CA ALA A 228 8.43 0.24 45.47
C ALA A 228 9.18 1.13 44.45
N ASN A 229 9.27 2.43 44.71
CA ASN A 229 9.81 3.42 43.78
C ASN A 229 11.27 3.15 43.39
N GLY A 230 12.07 2.63 44.32
CA GLY A 230 13.47 2.24 44.08
C GLY A 230 13.67 0.90 43.36
N LYS A 231 12.59 0.13 43.11
CA LYS A 231 12.66 -1.20 42.45
C LYS A 231 11.88 -1.28 41.14
N ALA A 232 10.84 -0.46 40.98
CA ALA A 232 9.90 -0.60 39.88
C ALA A 232 10.49 -0.28 38.51
N GLY A 233 11.52 0.57 38.44
CA GLY A 233 12.09 1.04 37.18
C GLY A 233 11.03 1.70 36.28
N TYR A 234 11.33 1.78 34.99
CA TYR A 234 10.35 2.09 33.96
C TYR A 234 9.61 0.81 33.54
N PHE A 235 8.29 0.89 33.41
CA PHE A 235 7.51 -0.24 32.89
C PHE A 235 6.27 0.25 32.13
N VAL A 236 5.77 -0.61 31.25
CA VAL A 236 4.64 -0.31 30.36
C VAL A 236 3.63 -1.44 30.47
N ASP A 237 2.39 -1.07 30.75
CA ASP A 237 1.26 -1.97 30.54
C ASP A 237 0.66 -1.67 29.16
N GLN A 238 0.31 -2.74 28.44
CA GLN A 238 -0.26 -2.66 27.11
C GLN A 238 -1.56 -3.45 27.04
N ALA A 239 -2.52 -2.93 26.27
CA ALA A 239 -3.75 -3.60 25.95
C ALA A 239 -4.24 -3.20 24.55
N GLU A 240 -5.18 -3.98 24.04
CA GLU A 240 -5.81 -3.77 22.74
C GLU A 240 -7.26 -3.35 22.91
N ALA A 241 -7.74 -2.46 22.05
CA ALA A 241 -9.12 -2.01 22.04
C ALA A 241 -9.68 -1.94 20.63
N VAL A 242 -10.97 -2.22 20.49
CA VAL A 242 -11.69 -2.04 19.22
C VAL A 242 -12.84 -1.08 19.41
N LYS A 243 -12.88 -0.05 18.57
CA LYS A 243 -14.01 0.87 18.46
C LYS A 243 -14.83 0.51 17.24
N ILE A 244 -16.11 0.21 17.46
CA ILE A 244 -17.07 -0.09 16.40
C ILE A 244 -17.76 1.22 16.00
N GLU A 245 -17.70 1.58 14.72
CA GLU A 245 -18.34 2.79 14.20
C GLU A 245 -19.16 2.47 12.94
N LYS A 246 -20.32 3.10 12.82
CA LYS A 246 -21.14 3.06 11.61
C LYS A 246 -20.48 3.93 10.53
N ALA A 247 -20.31 3.38 9.33
CA ALA A 247 -19.95 4.16 8.15
C ALA A 247 -21.19 4.59 7.37
N SER A 248 -21.01 5.46 6.37
CA SER A 248 -22.08 5.77 5.40
C SER A 248 -22.60 4.49 4.73
N ASP A 249 -21.70 3.53 4.53
CA ASP A 249 -22.00 2.23 3.95
C ASP A 249 -21.17 1.15 4.67
N GLY A 250 -21.83 0.34 5.50
CA GLY A 250 -21.18 -0.71 6.31
C GLY A 250 -20.71 -0.30 7.72
N ILE A 251 -19.79 -1.11 8.28
CA ILE A 251 -19.24 -0.98 9.63
C ILE A 251 -17.72 -0.84 9.56
N ILE A 252 -17.15 0.07 10.35
CA ILE A 252 -15.71 0.23 10.51
C ILE A 252 -15.32 -0.21 11.93
N LEU A 253 -14.41 -1.17 12.01
CA LEU A 253 -13.73 -1.53 13.24
C LEU A 253 -12.38 -0.82 13.26
N ARG A 254 -12.14 -0.01 14.28
CA ARG A 254 -10.88 0.70 14.49
C ARG A 254 -10.12 0.01 15.61
N HIS A 255 -8.94 -0.50 15.30
CA HIS A 255 -8.12 -1.24 16.23
C HIS A 255 -7.07 -0.31 16.84
N PHE A 256 -6.98 -0.34 18.16
CA PHE A 256 -6.07 0.52 18.92
C PHE A 256 -5.17 -0.32 19.82
N GLU A 257 -3.87 -0.09 19.69
CA GLU A 257 -2.91 -0.42 20.72
C GLU A 257 -2.91 0.71 21.76
N VAL A 258 -3.01 0.35 23.04
CA VAL A 258 -3.04 1.29 24.17
C VAL A 258 -1.92 0.95 25.13
N ARG A 259 -1.15 1.96 25.52
CA ARG A 259 -0.04 1.81 26.45
C ARG A 259 -0.14 2.79 27.60
N LYS A 260 0.19 2.33 28.80
CA LYS A 260 0.33 3.16 29.99
C LYS A 260 1.72 2.97 30.57
N SER A 261 2.54 4.00 30.41
CA SER A 261 3.96 3.99 30.75
C SER A 261 4.19 4.69 32.08
N TYR A 262 4.79 3.99 33.03
CA TYR A 262 5.14 4.53 34.34
C TYR A 262 6.62 4.88 34.38
N ALA A 263 6.91 6.14 34.74
CA ALA A 263 8.28 6.62 34.82
C ALA A 263 9.02 5.99 36.00
N ALA A 264 10.31 5.69 35.80
CA ALA A 264 11.20 5.35 36.90
C ALA A 264 11.20 6.48 37.93
N HIS A 265 11.10 6.12 39.21
CA HIS A 265 11.02 7.07 40.31
C HIS A 265 9.82 8.05 40.28
N GLY A 266 8.86 7.86 39.38
CA GLY A 266 7.79 8.81 39.09
C GLY A 266 6.63 8.86 40.09
N MET A 267 6.66 8.11 41.19
CA MET A 267 5.61 8.12 42.24
C MET A 267 4.17 7.99 41.69
N GLY A 268 3.95 7.12 40.70
CA GLY A 268 2.62 6.91 40.11
C GLY A 268 2.21 7.89 39.03
N LYS A 269 3.11 8.78 38.60
CA LYS A 269 2.99 9.48 37.32
C LYS A 269 3.13 8.48 36.17
N TYR A 270 2.23 8.60 35.20
CA TYR A 270 2.27 7.84 33.96
C TYR A 270 1.89 8.73 32.78
N THR A 271 2.26 8.27 31.60
CA THR A 271 1.71 8.73 30.33
C THR A 271 0.80 7.67 29.75
N LEU A 272 -0.34 8.10 29.20
CA LEU A 272 -1.22 7.25 28.41
C LEU A 272 -0.95 7.57 26.94
N SER A 273 -0.68 6.54 26.15
CA SER A 273 -0.61 6.65 24.70
C SER A 273 -1.50 5.61 24.05
N HIS A 274 -1.98 5.93 22.85
CA HIS A 274 -2.75 5.03 22.03
C HIS A 274 -2.42 5.29 20.56
N GLN A 275 -2.44 4.23 19.77
CA GLN A 275 -2.22 4.28 18.33
C GLN A 275 -3.31 3.48 17.64
N GLU A 276 -3.89 4.05 16.58
CA GLU A 276 -4.80 3.31 15.71
C GLU A 276 -3.97 2.53 14.67
N ASP A 277 -3.86 1.22 14.83
CA ASP A 277 -2.98 0.39 14.00
C ASP A 277 -3.59 0.04 12.66
N TYR A 278 -4.89 -0.26 12.63
CA TYR A 278 -5.60 -0.55 11.40
C TYR A 278 -7.11 -0.37 11.55
N ARG A 279 -7.77 -0.26 10.39
CA ARG A 279 -9.21 -0.24 10.21
C ARG A 279 -9.65 -1.45 9.41
N ALA A 280 -10.63 -2.18 9.91
CA ALA A 280 -11.33 -3.20 9.16
C ALA A 280 -12.68 -2.66 8.72
N VAL A 281 -12.99 -2.74 7.43
CA VAL A 281 -14.21 -2.21 6.82
C VAL A 281 -15.04 -3.37 6.32
N PHE A 282 -16.26 -3.46 6.85
CA PHE A 282 -17.26 -4.45 6.48
C PHE A 282 -18.29 -3.78 5.59
N HIS A 283 -18.23 -4.08 4.30
CA HIS A 283 -19.22 -3.67 3.31
C HIS A 283 -19.64 -4.91 2.49
N GLU A 284 -19.65 -4.87 1.16
CA GLU A 284 -19.81 -6.09 0.34
C GLU A 284 -18.62 -7.06 0.47
N LYS A 285 -17.43 -6.51 0.72
CA LYS A 285 -16.19 -7.25 0.91
C LYS A 285 -15.50 -6.76 2.16
N PHE A 286 -14.75 -7.67 2.77
CA PHE A 286 -13.93 -7.37 3.92
C PHE A 286 -12.60 -6.78 3.49
N ARG A 287 -12.29 -5.56 3.94
CA ARG A 287 -11.07 -4.83 3.57
C ARG A 287 -10.37 -4.26 4.78
N PHE A 288 -9.05 -4.20 4.72
CA PHE A 288 -8.22 -3.70 5.80
C PHE A 288 -7.38 -2.53 5.35
N TYR A 289 -7.24 -1.56 6.23
CA TYR A 289 -6.48 -0.35 5.99
C TYR A 289 -5.54 -0.07 7.15
N TYR A 290 -4.33 0.36 6.86
CA TYR A 290 -3.33 0.69 7.87
C TYR A 290 -2.71 2.06 7.57
N PRO A 291 -2.29 2.82 8.60
CA PRO A 291 -1.66 4.10 8.40
C PRO A 291 -0.23 3.91 7.88
N VAL A 292 0.13 4.66 6.85
CA VAL A 292 1.48 4.68 6.29
C VAL A 292 1.88 6.12 6.01
N TYR A 293 3.10 6.50 6.40
CA TYR A 293 3.63 7.79 6.00
C TYR A 293 3.86 7.82 4.48
N SER A 294 3.26 8.80 3.80
CA SER A 294 3.41 8.97 2.35
C SER A 294 4.30 10.16 2.06
N CYS A 295 5.50 9.89 1.54
CA CYS A 295 6.43 10.94 1.09
C CYS A 295 5.85 11.81 -0.04
N LEU A 296 4.86 11.30 -0.78
CA LEU A 296 4.21 12.08 -1.86
C LEU A 296 3.36 13.24 -1.33
N VAL A 297 2.76 13.09 -0.15
CA VAL A 297 1.85 14.09 0.44
C VAL A 297 2.29 14.56 1.82
N HIS A 298 3.48 14.14 2.28
CA HIS A 298 4.10 14.51 3.55
C HIS A 298 3.17 14.37 4.77
N LYS A 299 2.36 13.30 4.78
CA LYS A 299 1.43 12.98 5.88
C LYS A 299 1.18 11.48 5.96
N TYR A 300 0.67 11.01 7.09
CA TYR A 300 0.10 9.67 7.22
C TYR A 300 -1.18 9.56 6.38
N VAL A 301 -1.27 8.51 5.58
CA VAL A 301 -2.44 8.15 4.77
C VAL A 301 -2.84 6.72 5.08
N TRP A 302 -4.11 6.40 4.87
CA TRP A 302 -4.59 5.03 4.93
C TRP A 302 -4.28 4.31 3.62
N LYS A 303 -3.70 3.12 3.70
CA LYS A 303 -3.49 2.23 2.55
C LYS A 303 -4.22 0.92 2.76
N GLU A 304 -4.83 0.41 1.70
CA GLU A 304 -5.41 -0.93 1.71
C GLU A 304 -4.29 -1.97 1.82
N LYS A 305 -4.46 -2.93 2.73
CA LYS A 305 -3.57 -4.08 2.89
C LYS A 305 -4.32 -5.33 2.47
N TYR A 306 -3.73 -6.09 1.55
CA TYR A 306 -4.17 -7.46 1.35
C TYR A 306 -3.71 -8.27 2.56
N ILE A 307 -4.66 -8.77 3.34
CA ILE A 307 -4.34 -9.61 4.49
C ILE A 307 -4.27 -11.05 4.00
N ASP A 308 -3.07 -11.61 4.06
CA ASP A 308 -2.89 -13.06 4.00
C ASP A 308 -3.55 -13.66 5.26
N PRO A 309 -4.52 -14.59 5.11
CA PRO A 309 -5.22 -15.22 6.23
C PRO A 309 -4.29 -15.99 7.18
N TYR A 310 -3.05 -16.29 6.76
CA TYR A 310 -2.02 -16.93 7.58
C TYR A 310 -1.02 -15.95 8.19
N PHE A 311 -1.12 -14.64 7.88
CA PHE A 311 -0.29 -13.65 8.52
C PHE A 311 -0.80 -13.40 9.94
N TYR A 312 -0.19 -14.12 10.87
CA TYR A 312 -0.38 -13.97 12.30
C TYR A 312 -0.31 -12.49 12.69
N TYR A 313 -1.46 -11.90 13.01
CA TYR A 313 -1.50 -10.88 14.04
C TYR A 313 -1.10 -11.57 15.34
N LYS A 314 0.20 -11.76 15.55
CA LYS A 314 0.76 -12.41 16.73
C LYS A 314 0.32 -11.73 18.04
N TYR A 315 -0.33 -10.56 17.95
CA TYR A 315 -0.84 -9.79 19.08
C TYR A 315 -2.25 -9.19 18.93
N HIS A 316 -2.97 -9.35 17.79
CA HIS A 316 -4.32 -8.76 17.63
C HIS A 316 -5.40 -9.83 17.41
N MET A 317 -5.85 -10.36 18.54
CA MET A 317 -7.12 -11.07 18.80
C MET A 317 -7.48 -12.33 17.99
N ASN A 318 -7.44 -13.47 18.69
CA ASN A 318 -8.26 -14.66 18.42
C ASN A 318 -9.76 -14.35 18.21
N TYR A 319 -10.26 -13.20 18.70
CA TYR A 319 -11.65 -12.75 18.53
C TYR A 319 -11.99 -12.34 17.09
N THR A 320 -11.08 -11.66 16.38
CA THR A 320 -11.31 -11.26 14.99
C THR A 320 -11.32 -12.49 14.06
N ILE A 321 -10.51 -13.50 14.39
CA ILE A 321 -10.51 -14.80 13.68
C ILE A 321 -11.81 -15.56 13.93
N LYS A 322 -12.32 -15.61 15.17
CA LYS A 322 -13.65 -16.20 15.44
C LYS A 322 -14.75 -15.46 14.69
N VAL A 323 -14.75 -14.12 14.68
CA VAL A 323 -15.74 -13.34 13.91
C VAL A 323 -15.60 -13.56 12.41
N TYR A 324 -14.37 -13.64 11.88
CA TYR A 324 -14.16 -13.98 10.47
C TYR A 324 -14.61 -15.40 10.12
N GLN A 325 -14.30 -16.39 10.96
CA GLN A 325 -14.76 -17.77 10.83
C GLN A 325 -16.29 -17.82 10.90
N THR A 326 -16.90 -17.20 11.89
CA THR A 326 -18.37 -17.10 12.02
C THR A 326 -19.01 -16.39 10.83
N VAL A 327 -18.45 -15.27 10.34
CA VAL A 327 -18.98 -14.57 9.15
C VAL A 327 -18.79 -15.42 7.88
N SER A 328 -17.68 -16.13 7.75
CA SER A 328 -17.43 -17.05 6.64
C SER A 328 -18.38 -18.27 6.68
N ASP A 329 -18.65 -18.78 7.88
CA ASP A 329 -19.60 -19.87 8.14
C ASP A 329 -21.06 -19.41 7.91
N PHE A 330 -21.39 -18.15 8.23
CA PHE A 330 -22.70 -17.56 7.92
C PHE A 330 -22.89 -17.28 6.42
N MET A 331 -21.82 -16.91 5.71
CA MET A 331 -21.87 -16.72 4.26
C MET A 331 -21.91 -18.06 3.49
N SER A 332 -21.41 -19.15 4.08
CA SER A 332 -21.62 -20.51 3.56
C SER A 332 -22.98 -21.10 3.93
N CYS A 333 -23.62 -20.60 5.00
CA CYS A 333 -24.97 -20.99 5.45
C CYS A 333 -26.15 -20.23 4.81
N HIS A 334 -25.96 -19.48 3.71
CA HIS A 334 -27.09 -18.84 3.00
C HIS A 334 -27.95 -19.81 2.15
N GLN A 335 -27.89 -21.11 2.42
CA GLN A 335 -29.04 -21.98 2.25
C GLN A 335 -29.68 -22.20 3.63
N ILE A 336 -30.82 -21.56 3.86
CA ILE A 336 -32.04 -22.09 4.53
C ILE A 336 -32.83 -20.94 5.21
N ALA A 337 -34.10 -20.83 4.80
CA ALA A 337 -35.25 -20.17 5.42
C ALA A 337 -35.20 -18.63 5.54
N HIS A 338 -35.98 -17.81 4.82
CA HIS A 338 -37.43 -17.84 4.56
C HIS A 338 -38.24 -18.46 5.71
N ILE A 339 -38.90 -17.63 6.51
CA ILE A 339 -40.35 -17.64 6.78
C ILE A 339 -40.69 -16.64 7.89
N SER A 340 -41.72 -15.83 7.57
CA SER A 340 -42.62 -14.99 8.39
C SER A 340 -42.03 -13.94 9.34
#